data_AF-A0A1H1L9V4-F1
#
_entry.id   AF-A0A1H1L9V4-F1
#
_cell.length_a   1.000
_cell.length_b   1.000
_cell.length_c   1.000
_cell.angle_alpha   90.00
_cell.angle_beta   90.00
_cell.angle_gamma   90.00
#
_symmetry.space_group_name_H-M   'P 1'
#
loop_
_entity.id
_entity.type
_entity.pdbx_description
1 polymer ?
#
loop_
_entity_poly.entity_id
_entity_poly.type
_entity_poly.pdbx_seq_one_letter_code
_entity_poly.pdbx_strand_id
1 'polypeptide(L)'
;MSTAVFGAPEWLASSGRAVKVGEDGTLVFDHVNGYLTPEMVPDAEEFFAARKDEELGRWRWPEDRKFVVYGRDDGGARVVDETTGDNWFYRREDVVHASDPFWAACAFWEAHPALPWAGARPGDIWVLTLNDISLPDVPAMPTTGGRFVVIGEDNGRPAFVDFSDIADARCVWSAVQA
;
A
#
# COMPACT_ATOMS: atom_id res chain seq x y z
N MET A 1 42.02 3.57 -7.05
CA MET A 1 41.20 2.54 -6.38
C MET A 1 40.14 3.28 -5.59
N SER A 2 38.91 3.33 -6.09
CA SER A 2 37.78 3.97 -5.42
C SER A 2 36.81 2.88 -4.98
N THR A 3 36.44 2.90 -3.71
CA THR A 3 35.66 1.88 -3.03
C THR A 3 34.21 2.32 -2.91
N ALA A 4 33.31 1.43 -3.34
CA ALA A 4 31.89 1.26 -3.00
C ALA A 4 30.94 2.47 -3.07
N VAL A 5 29.99 2.39 -4.01
CA VAL A 5 28.63 2.92 -3.82
C VAL A 5 27.71 1.70 -3.73
N PHE A 6 27.19 1.42 -2.53
CA PHE A 6 26.05 0.53 -2.31
C PHE A 6 24.84 1.24 -2.94
N GLY A 7 24.14 0.75 -3.95
CA GLY A 7 23.65 -0.61 -4.18
C GLY A 7 22.13 -0.53 -3.99
N ALA A 8 21.38 -0.24 -5.06
CA ALA A 8 19.92 -0.27 -5.02
C ALA A 8 19.47 -1.64 -4.45
N PRO A 9 18.36 -1.69 -3.68
CA PRO A 9 17.92 -2.92 -3.04
C PRO A 9 17.80 -4.05 -4.08
N GLU A 10 18.38 -5.21 -3.74
CA GLU A 10 18.24 -6.43 -4.53
C GLU A 10 16.77 -6.85 -4.49
N TRP A 11 16.12 -6.85 -5.65
CA TRP A 11 14.77 -7.41 -5.77
C TRP A 11 14.89 -8.92 -5.99
N LEU A 12 14.14 -9.71 -5.23
CA LEU A 12 14.22 -11.17 -5.28
C LEU A 12 13.05 -11.71 -6.09
N ALA A 13 13.37 -12.42 -7.18
CA ALA A 13 12.38 -13.12 -7.98
C ALA A 13 11.79 -14.31 -7.23
N SER A 14 10.62 -14.77 -7.66
CA SER A 14 9.98 -15.98 -7.12
C SER A 14 10.86 -17.23 -7.30
N SER A 15 11.75 -17.24 -8.28
CA SER A 15 12.77 -18.29 -8.47
C SER A 15 13.89 -18.28 -7.42
N GLY A 16 13.98 -17.23 -6.60
CA GLY A 16 15.08 -16.98 -5.65
C GLY A 16 16.27 -16.24 -6.27
N ARG A 17 16.18 -15.83 -7.53
CA ARG A 17 17.20 -15.07 -8.26
C ARG A 17 17.19 -13.60 -7.84
N ALA A 18 18.38 -13.04 -7.61
CA ALA A 18 18.53 -11.63 -7.29
C ALA A 18 18.60 -10.79 -8.56
N VAL A 19 17.76 -9.75 -8.64
CA VAL A 19 17.70 -8.78 -9.73
C VAL A 19 18.18 -7.43 -9.21
N LYS A 20 19.15 -6.85 -9.93
CA LYS A 20 19.70 -5.51 -9.66
C LYS A 20 19.46 -4.62 -10.86
N VAL A 21 19.13 -3.36 -10.60
CA VAL A 21 19.07 -2.32 -11.63
C VAL A 21 20.37 -1.53 -11.60
N GLY A 22 21.08 -1.51 -12.72
CA GLY A 22 22.28 -0.68 -12.92
C GLY A 22 21.94 0.80 -13.02
N GLU A 23 22.94 1.67 -12.90
CA GLU A 23 22.76 3.13 -13.00
C GLU A 23 22.21 3.58 -14.36
N ASP A 24 22.42 2.78 -15.40
CA ASP A 24 21.92 2.99 -16.77
C ASP A 24 20.52 2.36 -17.02
N GLY A 25 19.92 1.75 -15.99
CA GLY A 25 18.64 1.03 -16.10
C GLY A 25 18.77 -0.42 -16.57
N THR A 26 19.98 -0.95 -16.76
CA THR A 26 20.20 -2.34 -17.15
C THR A 26 19.86 -3.30 -16.00
N LEU A 27 19.16 -4.40 -16.28
CA LEU A 27 18.92 -5.46 -15.30
C LEU A 27 20.09 -6.45 -15.23
N VAL A 28 20.53 -6.76 -14.02
CA VAL A 28 21.63 -7.70 -13.73
C VAL A 28 21.10 -8.82 -12.82
N PHE A 29 21.39 -10.05 -13.20
CA PHE A 29 20.94 -11.27 -12.53
C PHE A 29 22.12 -12.05 -11.95
N ASP A 30 22.05 -12.46 -10.67
CA ASP A 30 22.93 -13.44 -9.96
C ASP A 30 24.46 -13.34 -10.21
N HIS A 31 24.97 -12.16 -10.60
CA HIS A 31 26.38 -11.89 -10.94
C HIS A 31 26.89 -12.44 -12.30
N VAL A 32 26.01 -12.92 -13.18
CA VAL A 32 26.41 -13.42 -14.51
C VAL A 32 26.36 -12.27 -15.53
N ASN A 33 27.38 -12.17 -16.38
CA ASN A 33 27.51 -11.17 -17.46
C ASN A 33 26.16 -10.88 -18.10
N GLY A 34 25.75 -9.60 -18.13
CA GLY A 34 24.40 -9.05 -18.37
C GLY A 34 23.65 -9.43 -19.66
N TYR A 35 23.61 -10.71 -19.98
CA TYR A 35 22.80 -11.31 -21.03
C TYR A 35 21.55 -11.92 -20.39
N LEU A 36 20.39 -11.58 -20.95
CA LEU A 36 19.14 -12.23 -20.59
C LEU A 36 19.11 -13.63 -21.24
N THR A 37 19.11 -14.68 -20.43
CA THR A 37 18.90 -16.04 -20.92
C THR A 37 17.42 -16.42 -20.86
N PRO A 38 16.95 -17.42 -21.63
CA PRO A 38 15.55 -17.88 -21.56
C PRO A 38 15.09 -18.25 -20.14
N GLU A 39 16.01 -18.74 -19.30
CA GLU A 39 15.73 -19.09 -17.90
C GLU A 39 15.51 -17.88 -16.99
N MET A 40 15.95 -16.68 -17.40
CA MET A 40 15.81 -15.42 -16.68
C MET A 40 14.59 -14.61 -17.15
N VAL A 41 13.97 -14.99 -18.28
CA VAL A 41 12.82 -14.27 -18.83
C VAL A 41 11.67 -14.17 -17.83
N PRO A 42 11.25 -15.25 -17.14
CA PRO A 42 10.16 -15.14 -16.16
C PRO A 42 10.48 -14.18 -15.00
N ASP A 43 11.73 -14.15 -14.53
CA ASP A 43 12.16 -13.25 -13.45
C ASP A 43 12.18 -11.79 -13.91
N ALA A 44 12.57 -11.54 -15.17
CA ALA A 44 12.52 -10.22 -15.77
C ALA A 44 11.07 -9.74 -15.93
N GLU A 45 10.19 -10.61 -16.44
CA GLU A 45 8.76 -10.32 -16.56
C GLU A 45 8.13 -10.03 -15.20
N GLU A 46 8.49 -10.82 -14.18
CA GLU A 46 8.04 -10.63 -12.81
C GLU A 46 8.51 -9.28 -12.24
N PHE A 47 9.79 -8.93 -12.44
CA PHE A 47 10.35 -7.66 -12.02
C PHE A 47 9.60 -6.48 -12.66
N PHE A 48 9.42 -6.50 -13.98
CA PHE A 48 8.72 -5.42 -14.68
C PHE A 48 7.24 -5.34 -14.29
N ALA A 49 6.58 -6.48 -14.06
CA ALA A 49 5.23 -6.51 -13.54
C ALA A 49 5.16 -5.84 -12.16
N ALA A 50 6.06 -6.19 -11.23
CA ALA A 50 6.11 -5.60 -9.90
C ALA A 50 6.33 -4.07 -9.95
N ARG A 51 7.24 -3.60 -10.81
CA ARG A 51 7.48 -2.15 -10.99
C ARG A 51 6.27 -1.42 -11.56
N LYS A 52 5.57 -2.03 -12.53
CA LYS A 52 4.33 -1.48 -13.07
C LYS A 52 3.20 -1.48 -12.05
N ASP A 53 3.13 -2.51 -11.21
CA ASP A 53 2.13 -2.61 -10.16
C ASP A 53 2.35 -1.52 -9.10
N GLU A 54 3.60 -1.27 -8.72
CA GLU A 54 4.02 -0.15 -7.86
C GLU A 54 3.67 1.21 -8.49
N GLU A 55 4.02 1.43 -9.76
CA GLU A 55 3.72 2.68 -10.49
C GLU A 55 2.22 2.98 -10.53
N LEU A 56 1.39 1.95 -10.70
CA LEU A 56 -0.07 2.08 -10.79
C LEU A 56 -0.76 2.05 -9.41
N GLY A 57 -0.02 1.87 -8.31
CA GLY A 57 -0.58 1.74 -6.97
C GLY A 57 -1.53 0.55 -6.82
N ARG A 58 -1.27 -0.54 -7.54
CA ARG A 58 -2.07 -1.77 -7.51
C ARG A 58 -1.29 -2.91 -6.90
N TRP A 59 -2.01 -3.83 -6.27
CA TRP A 59 -1.43 -5.02 -5.69
C TRP A 59 -1.81 -6.26 -6.50
N ARG A 60 -0.83 -7.07 -6.88
CA ARG A 60 -1.08 -8.31 -7.61
C ARG A 60 -1.19 -9.47 -6.63
N TRP A 61 -2.25 -10.26 -6.76
CA TRP A 61 -2.47 -11.39 -5.86
C TRP A 61 -1.43 -12.49 -6.14
N PRO A 62 -0.65 -12.93 -5.13
CA PRO A 62 0.42 -13.90 -5.35
C PRO A 62 -0.06 -15.29 -5.77
N GLU A 63 -1.25 -15.72 -5.35
CA GLU A 63 -1.77 -17.06 -5.65
C GLU A 63 -2.32 -17.18 -7.08
N ASP A 64 -2.95 -16.13 -7.59
CA ASP A 64 -3.36 -16.03 -8.99
C ASP A 64 -3.07 -14.63 -9.53
N ARG A 65 -1.94 -14.56 -10.22
CA ARG A 65 -1.37 -13.32 -10.75
C ARG A 65 -2.24 -12.64 -11.81
N LYS A 66 -3.31 -13.27 -12.31
CA LYS A 66 -4.26 -12.59 -13.21
C LYS A 66 -5.08 -11.53 -12.49
N PHE A 67 -5.23 -11.66 -11.16
CA PHE A 67 -5.96 -10.70 -10.36
C PHE A 67 -5.05 -9.59 -9.83
N VAL A 68 -5.47 -8.35 -10.08
CA VAL A 68 -4.90 -7.16 -9.44
C VAL A 68 -5.96 -6.46 -8.62
N VAL A 69 -5.53 -5.86 -7.52
CA VAL A 69 -6.39 -5.22 -6.52
C VAL A 69 -5.97 -3.77 -6.35
N TYR A 70 -6.95 -2.88 -6.46
CA TYR A 70 -6.81 -1.47 -6.14
C TYR A 70 -7.53 -1.19 -4.82
N GLY A 71 -6.76 -0.81 -3.80
CA GLY A 71 -7.32 -0.32 -2.54
C GLY A 71 -8.04 1.01 -2.74
N ARG A 72 -9.06 1.27 -1.92
CA ARG A 72 -9.76 2.55 -1.87
C ARG A 72 -9.74 3.13 -0.46
N ASP A 73 -9.83 4.44 -0.39
CA ASP A 73 -9.84 5.20 0.86
C ASP A 73 -11.05 4.87 1.75
N ASP A 74 -12.14 4.36 1.18
CA ASP A 74 -13.33 3.91 1.90
C ASP A 74 -13.18 2.48 2.49
N GLY A 75 -11.98 1.90 2.44
CA GLY A 75 -11.68 0.56 2.94
C GLY A 75 -12.08 -0.57 1.98
N GLY A 76 -12.72 -0.24 0.85
CA GLY A 76 -13.06 -1.20 -0.19
C GLY A 76 -11.88 -1.59 -1.08
N ALA A 77 -12.07 -2.65 -1.87
CA ALA A 77 -11.10 -3.15 -2.83
C ALA A 77 -11.77 -3.36 -4.19
N ARG A 78 -11.17 -2.83 -5.26
CA ARG A 78 -11.53 -3.14 -6.65
C ARG A 78 -10.60 -4.24 -7.14
N VAL A 79 -11.16 -5.40 -7.46
CA VAL A 79 -10.42 -6.53 -8.02
C VAL A 79 -10.66 -6.56 -9.53
N VAL A 80 -9.60 -6.75 -10.31
CA VAL A 80 -9.64 -6.80 -11.77
C VAL A 80 -8.95 -8.08 -12.24
N ASP A 81 -9.61 -8.83 -13.12
CA ASP A 81 -8.97 -9.89 -13.89
C ASP A 81 -8.34 -9.27 -15.15
N GLU A 82 -7.00 -9.23 -15.22
CA GLU A 82 -6.29 -8.62 -16.35
C GLU A 82 -6.41 -9.42 -17.66
N THR A 83 -6.86 -10.69 -17.60
CA THR A 83 -6.99 -11.54 -18.79
C THR A 83 -8.32 -11.30 -19.51
N THR A 84 -9.39 -11.04 -18.76
CA THR A 84 -10.73 -10.79 -19.33
C THR A 84 -11.12 -9.31 -19.31
N GLY A 85 -10.50 -8.51 -18.43
CA GLY A 85 -10.90 -7.14 -18.14
C GLY A 85 -12.09 -7.02 -17.18
N ASP A 86 -12.59 -8.14 -16.66
CA ASP A 86 -13.67 -8.15 -15.68
C ASP A 86 -13.21 -7.52 -14.37
N ASN A 87 -14.15 -6.91 -13.65
CA ASN A 87 -13.84 -6.31 -12.36
C ASN A 87 -15.00 -6.43 -11.38
N TRP A 88 -14.63 -6.52 -10.10
CA TRP A 88 -15.53 -6.65 -8.97
C TRP A 88 -15.13 -5.66 -7.88
N PHE A 89 -16.13 -5.24 -7.11
CA PHE A 89 -15.93 -4.39 -5.94
C PHE A 89 -16.37 -5.15 -4.71
N TYR A 90 -15.50 -5.18 -3.70
CA TYR A 90 -15.76 -5.81 -2.42
C TYR A 90 -15.40 -4.89 -1.27
N ARG A 91 -16.11 -5.05 -0.17
CA ARG A 91 -15.80 -4.48 1.15
C ARG A 91 -15.50 -5.59 2.14
N ARG A 92 -14.80 -5.24 3.23
CA ARG A 92 -14.41 -6.21 4.27
C ARG A 92 -15.64 -6.86 4.93
N GLU A 93 -16.73 -6.12 5.02
CA GLU A 93 -18.00 -6.56 5.60
C GLU A 93 -18.91 -7.34 4.63
N ASP A 94 -18.55 -7.44 3.36
CA ASP A 94 -19.38 -8.13 2.38
C ASP A 94 -19.38 -9.64 2.66
N VAL A 95 -20.56 -10.20 2.86
CA VAL A 95 -20.76 -11.66 2.96
C VAL A 95 -21.11 -12.18 1.57
N VAL A 96 -20.08 -12.46 0.77
CA VAL A 96 -20.21 -12.95 -0.61
C VAL A 96 -19.90 -14.44 -0.65
N HIS A 97 -20.52 -15.17 -1.58
CA HIS A 97 -20.12 -16.54 -1.86
C HIS A 97 -18.66 -16.58 -2.32
N ALA A 98 -17.85 -17.40 -1.64
CA ALA A 98 -16.43 -17.55 -1.92
C ALA A 98 -16.15 -17.77 -3.41
N SER A 99 -15.51 -16.78 -4.02
CA SER A 99 -15.03 -16.79 -5.41
C SER A 99 -13.60 -16.28 -5.44
N ASP A 100 -12.83 -16.67 -6.46
CA ASP A 100 -11.44 -16.23 -6.63
C ASP A 100 -11.25 -14.70 -6.51
N PRO A 101 -12.06 -13.84 -7.17
CA PRO A 101 -11.89 -12.40 -7.01
C PRO A 101 -12.21 -11.92 -5.58
N PHE A 102 -13.11 -12.59 -4.85
CA PHE A 102 -13.34 -12.29 -3.44
C PHE A 102 -12.13 -12.67 -2.58
N TRP A 103 -11.52 -13.83 -2.83
CA TRP A 103 -10.31 -14.25 -2.11
C TRP A 103 -9.10 -13.35 -2.39
N ALA A 104 -8.97 -12.82 -3.62
CA ALA A 104 -7.97 -11.81 -3.93
C ALA A 104 -8.16 -10.54 -3.09
N ALA A 105 -9.41 -10.09 -2.88
CA ALA A 105 -9.69 -8.95 -1.99
C ALA A 105 -9.35 -9.26 -0.52
N CYS A 106 -9.70 -10.45 -0.04
CA CYS A 106 -9.34 -10.91 1.31
C CYS A 106 -7.82 -10.92 1.52
N ALA A 107 -7.07 -11.50 0.59
CA ALA A 107 -5.61 -11.54 0.66
C ALA A 107 -4.99 -10.14 0.59
N PHE A 108 -5.56 -9.24 -0.22
CA PHE A 108 -5.16 -7.84 -0.24
C PHE A 108 -5.32 -7.19 1.14
N TRP A 109 -6.45 -7.39 1.78
CA TRP A 109 -6.74 -6.83 3.10
C TRP A 109 -5.94 -7.41 4.25
N GLU A 110 -5.49 -8.66 4.13
CA GLU A 110 -4.57 -9.31 5.06
C GLU A 110 -3.14 -8.76 4.89
N ALA A 111 -2.70 -8.59 3.64
CA ALA A 111 -1.40 -7.98 3.32
C ALA A 111 -1.36 -6.46 3.58
N HIS A 112 -2.52 -5.80 3.55
CA HIS A 112 -2.70 -4.36 3.78
C HIS A 112 -3.73 -4.16 4.89
N PRO A 113 -3.36 -4.44 6.16
CA PRO A 113 -4.27 -4.26 7.28
C PRO A 113 -4.77 -2.81 7.32
N ALA A 114 -6.06 -2.66 7.60
CA ALA A 114 -6.68 -1.34 7.66
C ALA A 114 -5.97 -0.51 8.73
N LEU A 115 -5.67 0.74 8.40
CA LEU A 115 -5.10 1.69 9.35
C LEU A 115 -6.06 1.82 10.54
N PRO A 116 -5.56 1.90 11.79
CA PRO A 116 -6.42 1.90 12.97
C PRO A 116 -7.46 3.04 12.97
N TRP A 117 -7.15 4.14 12.28
CA TRP A 117 -8.04 5.28 12.10
C TRP A 117 -9.04 5.16 10.92
N ALA A 118 -9.01 4.08 10.13
CA ALA A 118 -9.95 3.86 9.04
C ALA A 118 -11.41 3.75 9.52
N GLY A 119 -11.63 3.36 10.78
CA GLY A 119 -12.94 3.32 11.44
C GLY A 119 -13.24 4.52 12.35
N ALA A 120 -12.43 5.59 12.31
CA ALA A 120 -12.59 6.75 13.17
C ALA A 120 -13.89 7.51 12.86
N ARG A 121 -14.71 7.80 13.88
CA ARG A 121 -16.03 8.43 13.70
C ARG A 121 -16.04 9.87 14.19
N PRO A 122 -16.82 10.78 13.54
CA PRO A 122 -17.00 12.13 14.06
C PRO A 122 -17.37 12.11 15.55
N GLY A 123 -16.61 12.86 16.35
CA GLY A 123 -16.71 12.86 17.80
C GLY A 123 -15.61 12.07 18.52
N ASP A 124 -14.98 11.05 17.90
CA ASP A 124 -13.82 10.41 18.51
C ASP A 124 -12.64 11.40 18.61
N ILE A 125 -11.87 11.36 19.69
CA ILE A 125 -10.63 12.14 19.82
C ILE A 125 -9.47 11.18 19.62
N TRP A 126 -8.60 11.55 18.69
CA TRP A 126 -7.42 10.78 18.31
C TRP A 126 -6.18 11.60 18.57
N VAL A 127 -5.07 10.89 18.79
CA VAL A 127 -3.74 11.46 18.82
C VAL A 127 -2.99 10.90 17.62
N LEU A 128 -2.52 11.80 16.75
CA LEU A 128 -1.86 11.47 15.49
C LEU A 128 -0.34 11.67 15.60
N THR A 129 0.42 10.76 15.01
CA THR A 129 1.83 10.93 14.65
C THR A 129 1.88 11.18 13.15
N LEU A 130 2.57 12.24 12.70
CA LEU A 130 2.62 12.61 11.28
C LEU A 130 3.98 12.24 10.67
N ASN A 131 3.98 11.86 9.38
CA ASN A 131 5.17 11.35 8.68
C ASN A 131 6.34 12.36 8.63
N ASP A 132 6.04 13.66 8.49
CA ASP A 132 7.04 14.69 8.19
C ASP A 132 7.11 15.84 9.21
N ILE A 133 6.37 15.74 10.31
CA ILE A 133 6.33 16.82 11.31
C ILE A 133 6.79 16.26 12.66
N SER A 134 7.88 16.81 13.20
CA SER A 134 8.32 16.57 14.59
C SER A 134 7.44 17.33 15.59
N LEU A 135 6.12 17.33 15.37
CA LEU A 135 5.16 17.75 16.37
C LEU A 135 4.81 16.50 17.20
N PRO A 136 4.96 16.54 18.54
CA PRO A 136 4.49 15.45 19.37
C PRO A 136 2.97 15.34 19.29
N ASP A 137 2.46 14.11 19.21
CA ASP A 137 1.08 13.71 19.51
C ASP A 137 0.01 14.79 19.24
N VAL A 138 -0.43 14.91 17.98
CA VAL A 138 -1.37 15.95 17.57
C VAL A 138 -2.81 15.50 17.87
N PRO A 139 -3.55 16.16 18.78
CA PRO A 139 -4.94 15.81 19.04
C PRO A 139 -5.79 16.21 17.83
N ALA A 140 -6.64 15.31 17.37
CA ALA A 140 -7.45 15.53 16.21
C ALA A 140 -8.81 14.81 16.30
N MET A 141 -9.77 15.29 15.52
CA MET A 141 -11.09 14.69 15.39
C MET A 141 -11.34 14.30 13.93
N PRO A 142 -11.80 13.07 13.66
CA PRO A 142 -12.10 12.64 12.30
C PRO A 142 -13.34 13.38 11.78
N THR A 143 -13.36 13.60 10.47
CA THR A 143 -14.45 14.23 9.74
C THR A 143 -15.11 13.24 8.80
N THR A 144 -16.31 13.56 8.32
CA THR A 144 -17.10 12.72 7.41
C THR A 144 -16.43 12.49 6.03
N GLY A 145 -15.31 13.16 5.74
CA GLY A 145 -14.62 13.13 4.44
C GLY A 145 -13.29 12.39 4.41
N GLY A 146 -12.99 11.52 5.40
CA GLY A 146 -11.72 10.78 5.42
C GLY A 146 -10.50 11.64 5.80
N ARG A 147 -10.72 12.66 6.64
CA ARG A 147 -9.67 13.58 7.14
C ARG A 147 -9.80 13.77 8.64
N PHE A 148 -8.69 14.12 9.27
CA PHE A 148 -8.67 14.63 10.63
C PHE A 148 -8.63 16.16 10.65
N VAL A 149 -9.33 16.77 11.60
CA VAL A 149 -9.16 18.18 11.96
C VAL A 149 -8.31 18.25 13.22
N VAL A 150 -7.19 18.96 13.14
CA VAL A 150 -6.28 19.17 14.28
C VAL A 150 -6.92 20.14 15.27
N ILE A 151 -6.87 19.76 16.55
CA ILE A 151 -7.36 20.56 17.67
C ILE A 151 -6.20 21.42 18.19
N GLY A 152 -6.23 22.73 17.93
CA GLY A 152 -5.41 23.69 18.68
C GLY A 152 -4.29 24.45 17.96
N GLU A 153 -4.32 24.67 16.63
CA GLU A 153 -3.40 25.65 16.03
C GLU A 153 -3.88 27.11 16.21
N ASP A 154 -2.93 27.98 16.59
CA ASP A 154 -3.04 29.32 17.18
C ASP A 154 -3.72 30.44 16.34
N ASN A 155 -4.41 30.11 15.24
CA ASN A 155 -4.88 31.13 14.29
C ASN A 155 -6.39 31.08 13.98
N GLY A 156 -7.16 30.26 14.69
CA GLY A 156 -8.61 30.13 14.49
C GLY A 156 -9.02 29.53 13.15
N ARG A 157 -8.09 28.95 12.40
CA ARG A 157 -8.33 28.20 11.16
C ARG A 157 -8.15 26.71 11.42
N PRO A 158 -9.10 25.85 11.03
CA PRO A 158 -8.93 24.41 11.13
C PRO A 158 -7.81 23.96 10.19
N ALA A 159 -6.82 23.25 10.74
CA ALA A 159 -5.85 22.50 9.96
C ALA A 159 -6.41 21.09 9.70
N PHE A 160 -6.29 20.62 8.46
CA PHE A 160 -6.75 19.29 8.05
C PHE A 160 -5.54 18.41 7.78
N VAL A 161 -5.61 17.17 8.23
CA VAL A 161 -4.62 16.13 7.97
C VAL A 161 -5.29 15.04 7.14
N ASP A 162 -4.72 14.76 5.97
CA ASP A 162 -5.13 13.64 5.13
C ASP A 162 -4.55 12.33 5.70
N PHE A 163 -5.26 11.21 5.50
CA PHE A 163 -4.83 9.92 6.06
C PHE A 163 -3.45 9.46 5.57
N SER A 164 -2.99 9.93 4.40
CA SER A 164 -1.66 9.67 3.86
C SER A 164 -0.52 10.25 4.69
N ASP A 165 -0.80 11.28 5.49
CA ASP A 165 0.21 12.03 6.23
C ASP A 165 0.39 11.49 7.66
N ILE A 166 -0.42 10.50 8.03
CA ILE A 166 -0.46 9.89 9.37
C ILE A 166 0.46 8.67 9.38
N ALA A 167 1.50 8.73 10.21
CA ALA A 167 2.42 7.63 10.48
C ALA A 167 1.81 6.63 11.47
N ASP A 168 1.12 7.13 12.49
CA ASP A 168 0.43 6.35 13.51
C ASP A 168 -0.73 7.16 14.09
N ALA A 169 -1.75 6.48 14.61
CA ALA A 169 -2.80 7.13 15.37
C ALA A 169 -3.42 6.22 16.41
N ARG A 170 -3.71 6.80 17.57
CA ARG A 170 -4.43 6.11 18.66
C ARG A 170 -5.67 6.89 19.06
N CYS A 171 -6.78 6.17 19.20
CA CYS A 171 -8.00 6.73 19.78
C CYS A 171 -7.79 6.93 21.28
N VAL A 172 -7.93 8.17 21.76
CA VAL A 172 -7.81 8.50 23.18
C VAL A 172 -9.17 8.71 23.83
N TRP A 173 -10.22 8.94 23.04
CA TRP A 173 -11.60 9.01 23.52
C TRP A 173 -12.58 8.59 22.42
N SER A 174 -13.57 7.75 22.74
CA SER A 174 -14.63 7.38 21.79
C SER A 174 -16.00 7.87 22.21
N ALA A 175 -16.72 8.44 21.24
CA ALA A 175 -18.05 9.00 21.43
C ALA A 175 -19.14 7.95 21.72
N VAL A 176 -18.85 6.65 21.54
CA VAL A 176 -19.80 5.55 21.82
C VAL A 176 -19.83 5.14 23.30
N GLN A 177 -18.89 5.64 24.11
CA GLN A 177 -18.87 5.39 25.56
C GLN A 177 -19.61 6.48 26.38
N ALA A 178 -20.29 7.42 25.72
CA ALA A 178 -21.05 8.50 26.35
C ALA A 178 -22.57 8.27 26.33
#